data_AF-A0A124JUJ6-F1
#
_entry.id   AF-A0A124JUJ6-F1
#
_cell.length_a   1.000
_cell.length_b   1.000
_cell.length_c   1.000
_cell.angle_alpha   90.00
_cell.angle_beta   90.00
_cell.angle_gamma   90.00
#
_symmetry.space_group_name_H-M   'P 1'
#
loop_
_entity.id
_entity.type
_entity.pdbx_description
1 polymer ?
#
loop_
_entity_poly.entity_id
_entity_poly.type
_entity_poly.pdbx_seq_one_letter_code
_entity_poly.pdbx_strand_id
1 'polypeptide(L)'
;MLLMMAAAALMTSTPTEARVRRELHAAPRPLRAFLVRRAGCNHWGGEEGYDAERAAQITDAARKLRCDRIEADEKRIKRQYAKSRRVRWLLAATRDWDTLP
;
A
#
# COMPACT_ATOMS: atom_id res chain seq x y z
N MET A 1 31.92 6.94 36.93
CA MET A 1 30.70 7.56 36.37
C MET A 1 30.91 7.71 34.87
N LEU A 2 30.38 6.76 34.08
CA LEU A 2 30.27 6.91 32.63
C LEU A 2 28.77 7.02 32.31
N LEU A 3 28.39 8.16 31.76
CA LEU A 3 27.03 8.54 31.42
C LEU A 3 26.51 7.70 30.25
N MET A 4 25.21 7.37 30.30
CA MET A 4 24.43 6.67 29.27
C MET A 4 24.52 7.30 27.87
N MET A 5 24.47 6.45 26.85
CA MET A 5 23.78 6.73 25.59
C MET A 5 22.98 5.47 25.21
N ALA A 6 21.77 5.34 25.76
CA ALA A 6 20.79 4.38 25.26
C ALA A 6 20.18 5.00 23.99
N ALA A 7 20.65 4.57 22.82
CA ALA A 7 20.00 4.88 21.55
C ALA A 7 18.61 4.22 21.56
N ALA A 8 17.56 5.01 21.82
CA ALA A 8 16.20 4.58 21.60
C ALA A 8 15.99 4.40 20.09
N ALA A 9 16.21 3.18 19.61
CA ALA A 9 15.73 2.76 18.30
C ALA A 9 14.21 3.00 18.30
N LEU A 10 13.75 3.97 17.50
CA LEU A 10 12.36 4.11 17.11
C LEU A 10 11.96 2.79 16.45
N MET A 11 11.44 1.84 17.23
CA MET A 11 10.84 0.62 16.71
C MET A 11 9.56 1.00 15.98
N THR A 12 9.69 1.47 14.74
CA THR A 12 8.59 1.44 13.79
C THR A 12 8.30 -0.04 13.55
N SER A 13 7.40 -0.61 14.34
CA SER A 13 6.94 -1.98 14.15
C SER A 13 6.26 -2.06 12.79
N THR A 14 7.03 -2.46 11.77
CA THR A 14 6.48 -2.88 10.48
C THR A 14 5.44 -3.94 10.80
N PRO A 15 4.19 -3.76 10.38
CA PRO A 15 3.15 -4.71 10.71
C PRO A 15 3.53 -6.06 10.10
N THR A 16 3.44 -7.13 10.90
CA THR A 16 3.79 -8.47 10.40
C THR A 16 2.88 -8.84 9.23
N GLU A 17 3.42 -9.50 8.21
CA GLU A 17 2.65 -9.95 7.05
C GLU A 17 1.44 -10.80 7.47
N ALA A 18 1.61 -11.68 8.47
CA ALA A 18 0.53 -12.47 9.03
C ALA A 18 -0.63 -11.62 9.58
N ARG A 19 -0.33 -10.49 10.22
CA ARG A 19 -1.37 -9.56 10.67
C ARG A 19 -2.03 -8.90 9.47
N VAL A 20 -1.27 -8.37 8.52
CA VAL A 20 -1.82 -7.73 7.31
C VAL A 20 -2.73 -8.70 6.55
N ARG A 21 -2.31 -9.95 6.32
CA ARG A 21 -3.10 -11.01 5.69
C ARG A 21 -4.44 -11.24 6.39
N ARG A 22 -4.43 -11.44 7.71
CA ARG A 22 -5.67 -11.60 8.49
C ARG A 22 -6.62 -10.41 8.35
N GLU A 23 -6.06 -9.20 8.39
CA GLU A 23 -6.81 -7.95 8.28
C GLU A 23 -7.38 -7.73 6.87
N LEU A 24 -6.62 -8.11 5.84
CA LEU A 24 -7.07 -8.14 4.45
C LEU A 24 -8.20 -9.14 4.25
N HIS A 25 -8.10 -10.37 4.75
CA HIS A 25 -9.17 -11.37 4.61
C HIS A 25 -10.48 -10.91 5.25
N ALA A 26 -10.41 -10.23 6.39
CA ALA A 26 -11.59 -9.72 7.09
C ALA A 26 -12.12 -8.39 6.51
N ALA A 27 -11.39 -7.74 5.61
CA ALA A 27 -11.78 -6.45 5.06
C ALA A 27 -12.94 -6.58 4.04
N PRO A 28 -13.82 -5.56 3.96
CA PRO A 28 -14.86 -5.53 2.94
C PRO A 28 -14.28 -5.68 1.53
N ARG A 29 -14.98 -6.42 0.66
CA ARG A 29 -14.55 -6.67 -0.72
C ARG A 29 -14.12 -5.40 -1.47
N PRO A 30 -14.83 -4.26 -1.38
CA PRO A 30 -14.40 -3.03 -2.05
C PRO A 30 -13.07 -2.48 -1.54
N LEU A 31 -12.79 -2.58 -0.23
CA LEU A 31 -11.52 -2.15 0.34
C LEU A 31 -10.39 -3.06 -0.14
N ARG A 32 -10.58 -4.39 -0.10
CA ARG A 32 -9.60 -5.34 -0.62
C ARG A 32 -9.27 -5.10 -2.09
N ALA A 33 -10.30 -4.91 -2.93
CA ALA A 33 -10.11 -4.65 -4.36
C ALA A 33 -9.30 -3.38 -4.61
N PHE A 34 -9.54 -2.33 -3.83
CA PHE A 34 -8.72 -1.12 -3.88
C PHE A 34 -7.27 -1.38 -3.46
N LEU A 35 -7.05 -2.07 -2.34
CA LEU A 35 -5.70 -2.33 -1.84
C LEU A 35 -4.87 -3.16 -2.83
N VAL A 36 -5.46 -4.19 -3.44
CA VAL A 36 -4.83 -4.99 -4.50
C VAL A 36 -4.45 -4.12 -5.69
N ARG A 37 -5.35 -3.24 -6.12
CA ARG A 37 -5.09 -2.34 -7.25
C ARG A 37 -4.01 -1.31 -6.93
N ARG A 38 -4.00 -0.76 -5.71
CA ARG A 38 -2.94 0.15 -5.25
C ARG A 38 -1.58 -0.53 -5.25
N ALA A 39 -1.51 -1.76 -4.73
CA ALA A 39 -0.27 -2.54 -4.76
C ALA A 39 0.23 -2.75 -6.19
N GLY A 40 -0.66 -3.13 -7.11
CA GLY A 40 -0.32 -3.18 -8.54
C GLY A 40 0.20 -1.86 -9.10
N CYS A 41 -0.41 -0.72 -8.75
CA CYS A 41 0.09 0.59 -9.17
C CYS A 41 1.47 0.91 -8.58
N ASN A 42 1.73 0.53 -7.32
CA ASN A 42 3.04 0.71 -6.70
C ASN A 42 4.10 -0.16 -7.39
N HIS A 43 3.75 -1.41 -7.72
CA HIS A 43 4.62 -2.32 -8.47
C HIS A 43 5.02 -1.71 -9.81
N TRP A 44 4.06 -1.44 -10.70
CA TRP A 44 4.34 -0.90 -12.03
C TRP A 44 4.95 0.52 -11.99
N GLY A 45 4.59 1.34 -11.00
CA GLY A 45 5.14 2.68 -10.83
C GLY A 45 6.58 2.72 -10.32
N GLY A 46 7.08 1.60 -9.77
CA GLY A 46 8.48 1.44 -9.34
C GLY A 46 9.40 0.86 -10.42
N GLU A 47 8.87 0.48 -11.58
CA GLU A 47 9.65 -0.15 -12.65
C GLU A 47 10.24 0.87 -13.62
N GLU A 48 11.41 0.53 -14.17
CA GLU A 48 12.06 1.31 -15.22
C GLU A 48 11.69 0.79 -16.62
N GLY A 49 11.31 1.70 -17.51
CA GLY A 49 11.11 1.43 -18.93
C GLY A 49 12.44 1.49 -19.69
N TYR A 50 13.36 0.56 -19.42
CA TYR A 50 14.72 0.55 -19.99
C TYR A 50 14.76 0.35 -21.51
N ASP A 51 13.66 -0.11 -22.10
CA ASP A 51 13.43 -0.13 -23.54
C ASP A 51 11.97 0.21 -23.89
N ALA A 52 11.70 0.34 -25.19
CA ALA A 52 10.38 0.71 -25.68
C ALA A 52 9.29 -0.34 -25.39
N GLU A 53 9.65 -1.64 -25.37
CA GLU A 53 8.70 -2.71 -25.08
C GLU A 53 8.28 -2.63 -23.61
N ARG A 54 9.25 -2.52 -22.71
CA ARG A 54 9.01 -2.44 -21.27
C ARG A 54 8.23 -1.18 -20.91
N ALA A 55 8.57 -0.03 -21.51
CA ALA A 55 7.81 1.21 -21.33
C ALA A 55 6.34 1.07 -21.76
N ALA A 56 6.07 0.33 -22.86
CA ALA A 56 4.71 0.06 -23.31
C ALA A 56 3.94 -0.86 -22.35
N GLN A 57 4.60 -1.88 -21.80
CA GLN A 57 4.02 -2.77 -20.78
C GLN A 57 3.62 -2.00 -19.51
N ILE A 58 4.53 -1.17 -18.98
CA ILE A 58 4.28 -0.34 -17.79
C ILE A 58 3.09 0.60 -18.04
N THR A 59 3.07 1.27 -19.21
CA THR A 59 1.98 2.20 -19.58
C THR A 59 0.63 1.48 -19.70
N ASP A 60 0.59 0.31 -20.33
CA ASP A 60 -0.64 -0.48 -20.46
C ASP A 60 -1.13 -0.98 -19.10
N ALA A 61 -0.23 -1.46 -18.24
CA ALA A 61 -0.58 -1.90 -16.90
C ALA A 61 -1.12 -0.76 -16.04
N ALA A 62 -0.45 0.40 -16.03
CA ALA A 62 -0.88 1.58 -15.30
C ALA A 62 -2.27 2.05 -15.75
N ARG A 63 -2.56 2.00 -17.06
CA ARG A 63 -3.87 2.31 -17.64
C ARG A 63 -4.93 1.29 -17.19
N LYS A 64 -4.66 -0.02 -17.32
CA LYS A 64 -5.59 -1.10 -16.92
C LYS A 64 -5.94 -1.03 -15.43
N LEU A 65 -4.96 -0.70 -14.59
CA LEU A 65 -5.13 -0.52 -13.15
C LEU A 65 -5.72 0.84 -12.76
N ARG A 66 -5.86 1.77 -13.72
CA ARG A 66 -6.36 3.14 -13.50
C ARG A 66 -5.58 3.86 -12.41
N CYS A 67 -4.25 3.82 -12.52
CA CYS A 67 -3.36 4.38 -11.50
C CYS A 67 -3.50 5.91 -11.39
N ASP A 68 -3.94 6.58 -12.46
CA ASP A 68 -4.33 8.00 -12.47
C ASP A 68 -5.46 8.36 -11.49
N ARG A 69 -6.26 7.37 -11.04
CA ARG A 69 -7.38 7.55 -10.10
C ARG A 69 -7.05 7.12 -8.68
N ILE A 70 -5.87 6.53 -8.43
CA ILE A 70 -5.60 5.83 -7.18
C ILE A 70 -5.68 6.73 -5.95
N GLU A 71 -5.21 7.97 -6.04
CA GLU A 71 -5.25 8.94 -4.95
C GLU A 71 -6.67 9.41 -4.64
N ALA A 72 -7.45 9.70 -5.68
CA ALA A 72 -8.84 10.11 -5.54
C ALA A 72 -9.70 9.00 -4.90
N ASP A 73 -9.43 7.75 -5.29
CA ASP A 73 -10.07 6.57 -4.71
C ASP A 73 -9.64 6.33 -3.26
N GLU A 74 -8.36 6.51 -2.93
CA GLU A 74 -7.88 6.43 -1.55
C GLU A 74 -8.57 7.49 -0.67
N LYS A 75 -8.69 8.73 -1.16
CA LYS A 75 -9.40 9.81 -0.45
C LYS A 75 -10.88 9.45 -0.23
N ARG A 76 -11.53 8.83 -1.21
CA ARG A 76 -12.92 8.34 -1.09
C ARG A 76 -13.02 7.27 0.01
N ILE A 77 -12.14 6.28 0.00
CA ILE A 77 -12.12 5.20 1.00
C ILE A 77 -11.82 5.76 2.39
N LYS A 78 -10.85 6.66 2.55
CA LYS A 78 -10.55 7.33 3.83
C LYS A 78 -11.79 8.04 4.40
N ARG A 79 -12.59 8.69 3.55
CA ARG A 79 -13.87 9.31 3.97
C ARG A 79 -14.92 8.27 4.34
N GLN A 80 -15.13 7.25 3.50
CA GLN A 80 -16.11 6.19 3.74
C GLN A 80 -15.85 5.44 5.04
N TYR A 81 -14.58 5.17 5.34
CA TYR A 81 -14.15 4.44 6.53
C TYR A 81 -13.53 5.36 7.60
N ALA A 82 -13.91 6.63 7.62
CA ALA A 82 -13.30 7.64 8.48
C ALA A 82 -13.32 7.29 9.97
N LYS A 83 -14.30 6.49 10.44
CA LYS A 83 -14.42 6.06 11.84
C LYS A 83 -13.77 4.70 12.13
N SER A 84 -13.36 3.95 11.10
CA SER A 84 -12.77 2.61 11.28
C SER A 84 -11.26 2.69 11.51
N ARG A 85 -10.84 2.56 12.79
CA ARG A 85 -9.42 2.46 13.16
C ARG A 85 -8.72 1.33 12.40
N ARG A 86 -9.40 0.20 12.23
CA ARG A 86 -8.92 -0.99 11.53
C ARG A 86 -8.60 -0.68 10.05
N VAL A 87 -9.51 -0.03 9.34
CA VAL A 87 -9.30 0.32 7.92
C VAL A 87 -8.23 1.40 7.77
N ARG A 88 -8.21 2.42 8.63
CA ARG A 88 -7.16 3.45 8.60
C ARG A 88 -5.78 2.84 8.82
N TRP A 89 -5.67 1.92 9.79
CA TRP A 89 -4.44 1.17 10.02
C TRP A 89 -4.05 0.36 8.79
N LEU A 90 -4.98 -0.39 8.17
CA LEU A 90 -4.67 -1.23 7.02
C LEU A 90 -4.22 -0.40 5.80
N LEU A 91 -4.85 0.75 5.56
CA LEU A 91 -4.46 1.69 4.50
C LEU A 91 -3.04 2.21 4.68
N ALA A 92 -2.63 2.51 5.92
CA ALA A 92 -1.29 2.99 6.24
C ALA A 92 -0.27 1.84 6.19
N ALA A 93 -0.60 0.70 6.78
CA ALA A 93 0.24 -0.50 6.84
C ALA A 93 0.66 -1.03 5.48
N THR A 94 -0.17 -0.83 4.45
CA THR A 94 0.03 -1.33 3.08
C THR A 94 0.24 -0.18 2.07
N ARG A 95 0.59 1.02 2.53
CA ARG A 95 0.69 2.22 1.68
C ARG A 95 1.68 2.03 0.54
N ASP A 96 2.86 1.49 0.85
CA ASP A 96 4.00 1.37 -0.05
C ASP A 96 4.23 -0.07 -0.53
N TRP A 97 3.29 -0.98 -0.26
CA TRP A 97 3.41 -2.37 -0.70
C TRP A 97 3.18 -2.45 -2.20
N ASP A 98 4.03 -3.16 -2.92
CA ASP A 98 3.92 -3.45 -4.36
C ASP A 98 3.16 -4.76 -4.62
N THR A 99 3.07 -5.63 -3.62
CA THR A 99 2.34 -6.89 -3.63
C THR A 99 1.59 -7.06 -2.32
N LEU A 100 0.44 -7.74 -2.32
CA LEU A 100 -0.29 -8.05 -1.09
C LEU A 100 -0.14 -9.55 -0.73
N PRO A 101 -0.11 -9.88 0.57
CA PRO A 101 0.15 -11.22 1.07
C PRO A 101 -1.09 -12.09 1.19
#